data_AF-A0A2G9TAJ1-F1
#
_entry.id   AF-A0A2G9TAJ1-F1
#
_cell.length_a   1.000
_cell.length_b   1.000
_cell.length_c   1.000
_cell.angle_alpha   90.00
_cell.angle_beta   90.00
_cell.angle_gamma   90.00
#
_symmetry.space_group_name_H-M   'P 1'
#
loop_
_entity.id
_entity.type
_entity.pdbx_description
1 polymer ?
#
loop_
_entity_poly.entity_id
_entity_poly.type
_entity_poly.pdbx_seq_one_letter_code
_entity_poly.pdbx_strand_id
1 'polypeptide(L)'
;MQRSVWPAGVQFINSTERGLQIVQYTAMCTIMLRVVPFDHRTLALGVNWTFLRLLGFIPGGILFGMLIDIACLDWETSCGNRQSCRVYDPLKLSWTITAL
;
A
#
# COMPACT_ATOMS: atom_id res chain seq x y z
N MET A 1 12.41 -11.03 3.08
CA MET A 1 12.25 -9.62 3.51
C MET A 1 10.82 -9.06 3.36
N GLN A 2 9.79 -9.87 3.09
CA GLN A 2 8.42 -9.37 2.80
C GLN A 2 7.38 -9.57 3.91
N ARG A 3 7.73 -10.19 5.05
CA ARG A 3 6.75 -10.54 6.11
C ARG A 3 6.40 -9.40 7.08
N SER A 4 7.25 -8.38 7.21
CA SER A 4 7.08 -7.28 8.17
C SER A 4 6.43 -6.02 7.61
N VAL A 5 6.28 -5.88 6.28
CA VAL A 5 5.71 -4.68 5.63
C VAL A 5 4.18 -4.74 5.50
N TRP A 6 3.60 -5.94 5.41
CA TRP A 6 2.15 -6.15 5.32
C TRP A 6 1.30 -5.59 6.49
N PRO A 7 1.71 -5.58 7.77
CA PRO A 7 0.88 -5.00 8.83
C PRO A 7 0.68 -3.49 8.69
N ALA A 8 1.70 -2.73 8.30
CA ALA A 8 1.58 -1.30 8.01
C ALA A 8 0.66 -1.06 6.80
N GLY A 9 0.78 -1.93 5.80
CA GLY A 9 -0.08 -1.92 4.64
C GLY A 9 -1.56 -2.13 4.89
N VAL A 10 -1.89 -3.12 5.72
CA VAL A 10 -3.25 -3.39 6.19
C VAL A 10 -3.75 -2.26 7.11
N GLN A 11 -2.88 -1.58 7.84
CA GLN A 11 -3.26 -0.39 8.62
C GLN A 11 -3.51 0.84 7.73
N PHE A 12 -2.72 1.05 6.68
CA PHE A 12 -2.93 2.12 5.68
C PHE A 12 -4.27 1.95 4.98
N ILE A 13 -4.57 0.73 4.58
CA ILE A 13 -5.84 0.24 4.09
C ILE A 13 -7.00 0.69 5.01
N ASN A 14 -6.92 0.37 6.31
CA ASN A 14 -8.01 0.62 7.27
C ASN A 14 -8.09 2.12 7.67
N SER A 15 -6.99 2.87 7.51
CA SER A 15 -6.90 4.31 7.78
C SER A 15 -7.41 5.16 6.60
N THR A 16 -6.99 4.83 5.37
CA THR A 16 -7.51 5.44 4.14
C THR A 16 -8.99 5.11 3.92
N GLU A 17 -9.43 3.92 4.31
CA GLU A 17 -10.85 3.53 4.33
C GLU A 17 -11.73 4.53 5.07
N ARG A 18 -11.37 4.94 6.29
CA ARG A 18 -12.21 5.83 7.10
C ARG A 18 -12.38 7.23 6.52
N GLY A 19 -11.39 7.75 5.79
CA GLY A 19 -11.47 9.06 5.13
C GLY A 19 -12.06 9.00 3.72
N LEU A 20 -11.73 7.95 2.96
CA LEU A 20 -12.11 7.78 1.55
C LEU A 20 -13.53 7.23 1.37
N GLN A 21 -14.07 6.51 2.36
CA GLN A 21 -15.44 5.95 2.32
C GLN A 21 -16.55 7.00 2.24
N ILE A 22 -16.32 8.27 2.57
CA ILE A 22 -17.39 9.30 2.48
C ILE A 22 -17.41 9.94 1.08
N VAL A 23 -16.23 10.26 0.52
CA VAL A 23 -16.11 11.00 -0.75
C VAL A 23 -16.08 10.07 -1.99
N GLN A 24 -15.44 8.90 -1.89
CA GLN A 24 -15.33 7.95 -3.01
C GLN A 24 -16.64 7.17 -3.24
N TYR A 25 -17.36 6.86 -2.17
CA TYR A 25 -18.54 5.99 -2.18
C TYR A 25 -19.76 6.66 -2.82
N THR A 26 -19.77 7.99 -2.93
CA THR A 26 -20.82 8.74 -3.64
C THR A 26 -20.47 8.91 -5.12
N ALA A 27 -19.25 9.32 -5.45
CA ALA A 27 -18.84 9.57 -6.83
C ALA A 27 -18.74 8.29 -7.69
N MET A 28 -18.06 7.25 -7.21
CA MET A 28 -17.90 6.01 -8.00
C MET A 28 -19.20 5.20 -8.07
N CYS A 29 -20.00 5.19 -7.01
CA CYS A 29 -21.26 4.46 -7.03
C CYS A 29 -22.25 5.06 -8.03
N THR A 30 -22.37 6.39 -8.09
CA THR A 30 -23.29 7.05 -9.02
C THR A 30 -22.94 6.78 -10.49
N ILE A 31 -21.66 6.76 -10.83
CA ILE A 31 -21.18 6.42 -12.18
C ILE A 31 -21.49 4.95 -12.51
N MET A 32 -21.13 4.02 -11.61
CA MET A 32 -21.34 2.58 -11.84
C MET A 32 -22.81 2.18 -11.97
N LEU A 33 -23.70 2.84 -11.21
CA LEU A 33 -25.14 2.62 -11.30
C LEU A 33 -25.75 2.99 -12.67
N ARG A 34 -25.09 3.85 -13.45
CA ARG A 34 -25.53 4.25 -14.80
C ARG A 34 -25.00 3.35 -15.91
N VAL A 35 -23.88 2.67 -15.68
CA VAL A 35 -23.20 1.84 -16.68
C VAL A 35 -23.60 0.36 -16.57
N VAL A 36 -24.00 -0.10 -15.38
CA VAL A 36 -24.23 -1.54 -15.10
C VAL A 36 -25.73 -1.87 -14.88
N PRO A 37 -26.25 -2.94 -15.52
CA PRO A 37 -27.61 -3.44 -15.30
C PRO A 37 -27.85 -3.89 -13.85
N PHE A 38 -29.10 -3.86 -13.39
CA PHE A 38 -29.43 -3.99 -11.96
C PHE A 38 -28.88 -5.26 -11.28
N ASP A 39 -28.78 -6.38 -12.01
CA ASP A 39 -28.38 -7.68 -11.47
C ASP A 39 -26.89 -7.80 -11.06
N HIS A 40 -26.02 -6.90 -11.50
CA HIS A 40 -24.56 -7.02 -11.29
C HIS A 40 -23.92 -5.80 -10.61
N ARG A 41 -24.72 -4.88 -10.08
CA ARG A 41 -24.22 -3.60 -9.52
C ARG A 41 -23.35 -3.79 -8.29
N THR A 42 -23.76 -4.63 -7.35
CA THR A 42 -23.02 -4.86 -6.09
C THR A 42 -21.66 -5.51 -6.35
N LEU A 43 -21.58 -6.43 -7.31
CA LEU A 43 -20.33 -7.03 -7.76
C LEU A 43 -19.40 -5.98 -8.38
N ALA A 44 -19.93 -5.15 -9.29
CA ALA A 44 -19.14 -4.11 -9.97
C ALA A 44 -18.55 -3.08 -8.99
N LEU A 45 -19.33 -2.69 -7.97
CA LEU A 45 -18.89 -1.77 -6.92
C LEU A 45 -17.76 -2.38 -6.07
N GLY A 46 -17.90 -3.64 -5.66
CA GLY A 46 -16.88 -4.35 -4.89
C GLY A 46 -15.57 -4.54 -5.67
N VAL A 47 -15.67 -4.85 -6.96
CA VAL A 47 -14.50 -5.02 -7.85
C VAL A 47 -13.77 -3.69 -8.04
N ASN A 48 -14.50 -2.61 -8.34
CA ASN A 48 -13.90 -1.26 -8.50
C ASN A 48 -13.12 -0.82 -7.26
N TRP A 49 -13.69 -1.06 -6.08
CA TRP A 49 -13.05 -0.73 -4.81
C TRP A 49 -11.79 -1.57 -4.55
N THR A 50 -11.85 -2.86 -4.89
CA THR A 50 -10.72 -3.77 -4.79
C THR A 50 -9.58 -3.35 -5.72
N PHE A 51 -9.89 -2.94 -6.96
CA PHE A 51 -8.90 -2.45 -7.92
C PHE A 51 -8.19 -1.18 -7.44
N LEU A 52 -8.93 -0.19 -6.95
CA LEU A 52 -8.33 1.04 -6.43
C LEU A 52 -7.38 0.75 -5.28
N ARG A 53 -7.78 -0.14 -4.38
CA ARG A 53 -6.99 -0.53 -3.22
C ARG A 53 -5.72 -1.26 -3.63
N LEU A 54 -5.80 -2.20 -4.57
CA LEU A 54 -4.62 -2.91 -5.08
C LEU A 54 -3.65 -1.92 -5.74
N LEU A 55 -4.17 -1.02 -6.57
CA LEU A 55 -3.34 -0.03 -7.26
C LEU A 55 -2.75 1.04 -6.34
N GLY A 56 -3.35 1.36 -5.19
CA GLY A 56 -2.74 2.27 -4.21
C GLY A 56 -1.79 1.55 -3.26
N PHE A 57 -2.18 0.36 -2.81
CA PHE A 57 -1.45 -0.37 -1.78
C PHE A 57 -0.19 -1.06 -2.29
N ILE A 58 -0.25 -1.65 -3.49
CA ILE A 58 0.90 -2.35 -4.08
C ILE A 58 2.06 -1.39 -4.34
N PRO A 59 1.90 -0.25 -5.07
CA PRO A 59 3.02 0.67 -5.27
C PRO A 59 3.42 1.38 -3.97
N GLY A 60 2.49 1.68 -3.06
CA GLY A 60 2.83 2.25 -1.75
C GLY A 60 3.72 1.34 -0.91
N GLY A 61 3.39 0.05 -0.83
CA GLY A 61 4.18 -0.94 -0.10
C GLY A 61 5.53 -1.26 -0.77
N ILE A 62 5.57 -1.30 -2.11
CA ILE A 62 6.82 -1.51 -2.86
C ILE A 62 7.76 -0.32 -2.69
N LEU A 63 7.24 0.91 -2.85
CA LEU A 63 8.02 2.13 -2.71
C LEU A 63 8.60 2.26 -1.30
N PHE A 64 7.77 2.00 -0.28
CA PHE A 64 8.22 2.00 1.12
C PHE A 64 9.29 0.93 1.39
N GLY A 65 9.15 -0.26 0.78
CA GLY A 65 10.19 -1.29 0.83
C GLY A 65 11.53 -0.81 0.25
N MET A 66 11.50 -0.21 -0.94
CA MET A 66 12.71 0.34 -1.57
C MET A 66 13.32 1.50 -0.76
N LEU A 67 12.49 2.36 -0.15
CA LEU A 67 12.93 3.47 0.71
C LEU A 67 13.68 2.99 1.95
N ILE A 68 13.31 1.84 2.51
CA ILE A 68 14.04 1.23 3.63
C ILE A 68 15.36 0.62 3.14
N ASP A 69 15.34 -0.02 1.97
CA ASP A 69 16.54 -0.65 1.40
C ASP A 69 17.64 0.38 1.07
N ILE A 70 17.30 1.62 0.68
CA ILE A 70 18.29 2.70 0.42
C ILE A 70 18.95 3.29 1.67
N ALA A 71 18.31 3.14 2.83
CA ALA A 71 18.84 3.59 4.12
C ALA A 71 19.74 2.54 4.78
N CYS A 72 19.92 1.39 4.14
CA CYS A 72 20.77 0.32 4.64
C CYS A 72 22.26 0.66 4.54
N LEU A 73 22.98 0.52 5.65
CA LEU A 73 24.44 0.69 5.72
C LEU A 73 25.17 -0.66 5.61
N ASP A 74 24.63 -1.71 6.24
CA ASP A 74 25.24 -3.05 6.24
C ASP A 74 24.18 -4.15 6.04
N TRP A 75 24.39 -4.97 5.01
CA TRP A 75 23.51 -6.07 4.62
C TRP A 75 23.94 -7.36 5.29
N GLU A 76 23.02 -8.02 6.00
CA GLU A 76 23.32 -9.34 6.55
C GLU A 76 23.35 -10.38 5.43
N THR A 77 24.50 -11.04 5.25
CA THR A 77 24.66 -12.15 4.30
C THR A 77 24.68 -13.46 5.06
N SER A 78 23.67 -14.30 4.83
CA SER A 78 23.65 -15.67 5.37
C SER A 78 23.54 -16.65 4.20
N CYS A 79 24.45 -17.63 4.16
CA CYS A 79 24.59 -18.59 3.05
C CYS A 79 24.74 -17.94 1.66
N GLY A 80 25.44 -16.79 1.56
CA GLY A 80 25.68 -16.10 0.29
C GLY A 80 24.47 -15.32 -0.28
N ASN A 81 23.31 -15.37 0.37
CA ASN A 81 22.14 -14.58 0.00
C ASN A 81 22.02 -13.33 0.88
N ARG A 82 21.66 -12.19 0.25
CA ARG A 82 21.28 -10.97 0.96
C ARG A 82 20.00 -11.22 1.76
N GLN A 83 20.07 -11.02 3.07
CA GLN A 83 18.93 -11.11 3.98
C GLN A 83 18.54 -9.70 4.47
N SER A 84 18.04 -9.59 5.71
CA SER A 84 17.66 -8.32 6.29
C SER A 84 18.86 -7.39 6.43
N CYS A 85 18.63 -6.09 6.27
CA CYS A 85 19.63 -5.11 6.66
C CYS A 85 19.74 -5.08 8.18
N ARG A 86 20.98 -5.03 8.69
CA ARG A 86 21.29 -5.10 10.12
C ARG A 86 21.43 -3.72 10.74
N VAL A 87 22.02 -2.79 10.00
CA VAL A 87 22.26 -1.40 10.44
C VAL A 87 21.69 -0.44 9.42
N TYR A 88 20.78 0.43 9.88
CA TYR A 88 20.16 1.48 9.08
C TYR A 88 20.70 2.85 9.51
N ASP A 89 20.87 3.76 8.56
CA ASP A 89 21.18 5.16 8.83
C ASP A 89 19.93 5.88 9.38
N PRO A 90 19.93 6.36 10.63
CA PRO A 90 18.75 6.96 11.25
C PRO A 90 18.36 8.30 10.62
N LEU A 91 19.33 9.11 10.16
CA LEU A 91 19.06 10.41 9.53
C LEU A 91 18.44 10.21 8.15
N LYS A 92 19.02 9.28 7.38
CA LYS A 92 18.56 8.97 6.03
C LYS A 92 17.18 8.33 6.06
N LEU A 93 16.97 7.35 6.93
CA LEU A 93 15.67 6.70 7.13
C LEU A 93 14.60 7.72 7.55
N SER A 94 14.89 8.57 8.54
CA SER A 94 13.94 9.59 9.01
C SER A 94 13.52 10.55 7.90
N TRP A 95 14.48 11.10 7.14
CA TRP A 95 14.19 12.02 6.04
C TRP A 95 13.39 11.35 4.91
N THR A 96 13.69 10.10 4.61
CA THR A 96 12.98 9.35 3.56
C THR A 96 11.54 9.01 3.93
N ILE A 97 11.26 8.76 5.21
CA ILE A 97 9.91 8.47 5.69
C ILE A 97 9.07 9.75 5.80
N THR A 98 9.66 10.88 6.15
CA THR A 98 8.93 12.16 6.27
C THR A 98 8.72 12.87 4.94
N ALA A 99 9.57 12.62 3.94
CA ALA A 99 9.43 13.19 2.60
C ALA A 99 8.37 12.49 1.74
N LEU A 100 7.88 11.32 2.18
CA LEU A 100 6.81 10.55 1.52
C LEU A 100 5.45 10.84 2.15
#